data_AF-F9Q770-F1
#
_entry.id   AF-F9Q770-F1
#
_cell.length_a   1.000
_cell.length_b   1.000
_cell.length_c   1.000
_cell.angle_alpha   90.00
_cell.angle_beta   90.00
_cell.angle_gamma   90.00
#
_symmetry.space_group_name_H-M   'P 1'
#
loop_
_entity.id
_entity.type
_entity.pdbx_description
1 polymer ?
#
loop_
_entity_poly.entity_id
_entity_poly.type
_entity_poly.pdbx_seq_one_letter_code
_entity_poly.pdbx_strand_id
1 'polypeptide(L)'
;MEQIALANWFNTEMRSKNSTILAAFSACQNATSHQDIVIEGSEYSLFINQYEVMVRANNLALNDAPIEEEDLHYYDAESIALCGLDDFLHFLNAYFEFIG
;
A
#
# COMPACT_ATOMS: atom_id res chain seq x y z
N MET A 1 -8.42 14.63 -3.23
CA MET A 1 -7.97 13.66 -4.27
C MET A 1 -6.67 13.09 -3.73
N GLU A 2 -6.76 12.09 -2.85
CA GLU A 2 -5.73 11.77 -1.83
C GLU A 2 -5.07 10.40 -2.02
N GLN A 3 -5.12 9.83 -3.24
CA GLN A 3 -4.69 8.45 -3.49
C GLN A 3 -3.74 8.36 -4.70
N ILE A 4 -2.88 9.37 -4.89
CA ILE A 4 -1.96 9.41 -6.04
C ILE A 4 -0.83 8.39 -5.87
N ALA A 5 -0.26 8.24 -4.67
CA ALA A 5 0.73 7.21 -4.38
C ALA A 5 0.19 5.79 -4.60
N LEU A 6 -1.07 5.52 -4.23
CA LEU A 6 -1.74 4.24 -4.53
C LEU A 6 -1.83 3.98 -6.04
N ALA A 7 -2.25 4.98 -6.81
CA ALA A 7 -2.32 4.88 -8.27
C ALA A 7 -0.93 4.70 -8.90
N ASN A 8 0.10 5.37 -8.38
CA ASN A 8 1.47 5.23 -8.84
C ASN A 8 2.01 3.83 -8.56
N TRP A 9 1.91 3.34 -7.31
CA TRP A 9 2.28 1.97 -6.95
C TRP A 9 1.60 0.95 -7.85
N PHE A 10 0.29 1.11 -8.07
CA PHE A 10 -0.45 0.21 -8.95
C PHE A 10 0.12 0.23 -10.38
N ASN A 11 0.43 1.40 -10.92
CA ASN A 11 0.95 1.55 -12.26
C ASN A 11 2.39 1.06 -12.44
N THR A 12 3.24 1.18 -11.42
CA THR A 12 4.67 0.84 -11.47
C THR A 12 4.89 -0.64 -11.14
N GLU A 13 4.26 -1.12 -10.06
CA GLU A 13 4.51 -2.46 -9.53
C GLU A 13 3.64 -3.53 -10.21
N MET A 14 2.42 -3.21 -10.67
CA MET A 14 1.49 -4.24 -11.20
C MET A 14 1.61 -4.51 -12.69
N ARG A 15 2.09 -3.57 -13.50
CA ARG A 15 2.26 -3.81 -14.95
C ARG A 15 3.30 -4.89 -15.27
N SER A 16 4.24 -5.14 -14.36
CA SER A 16 5.40 -6.00 -14.61
C SER A 16 5.42 -7.31 -13.79
N LYS A 17 4.61 -7.44 -12.74
CA LYS A 17 4.70 -8.55 -11.76
C LYS A 17 3.34 -8.99 -11.20
N ASN A 18 2.67 -9.94 -11.86
CA ASN A 18 1.48 -10.63 -11.31
C ASN A 18 1.73 -11.29 -9.94
N SER A 19 2.98 -11.59 -9.58
CA SER A 19 3.33 -12.10 -8.25
C SER A 19 3.12 -11.07 -7.13
N THR A 20 3.31 -9.78 -7.41
CA THR A 20 3.20 -8.71 -6.41
C THR A 20 1.76 -8.51 -5.96
N ILE A 21 0.79 -8.59 -6.88
CA ILE A 21 -0.63 -8.45 -6.52
C ILE A 21 -1.15 -9.61 -5.69
N LEU A 22 -0.70 -10.83 -6.02
CA LEU A 22 -1.05 -12.02 -5.25
C LEU A 22 -0.41 -11.99 -3.85
N ALA A 23 0.83 -11.48 -3.76
CA ALA A 23 1.50 -11.26 -2.48
C ALA A 23 0.75 -10.20 -1.64
N ALA A 24 0.35 -9.09 -2.23
CA ALA A 24 -0.43 -8.04 -1.55
C ALA A 24 -1.77 -8.58 -1.04
N PHE A 25 -2.50 -9.29 -1.89
CA PHE A 25 -3.77 -9.91 -1.52
C PHE A 25 -3.62 -10.95 -0.42
N SER A 26 -2.58 -11.79 -0.49
CA SER A 26 -2.29 -12.78 0.54
C SER A 26 -1.87 -12.13 1.86
N ALA A 27 -1.05 -11.07 1.81
CA ALA A 27 -0.64 -10.33 3.00
C ALA A 27 -1.84 -9.69 3.68
N CYS A 28 -2.75 -9.06 2.93
CA CYS A 28 -3.94 -8.45 3.50
C CYS A 28 -4.85 -9.47 4.21
N GLN A 29 -5.00 -10.68 3.65
CA GLN A 29 -5.77 -11.74 4.30
C GLN A 29 -5.09 -12.32 5.56
N ASN A 30 -3.77 -12.21 5.67
CA ASN A 30 -2.99 -12.74 6.78
C ASN A 30 -2.57 -11.65 7.78
N ALA A 31 -3.00 -10.40 7.59
CA ALA A 31 -2.70 -9.31 8.49
C ALA A 31 -3.36 -9.59 9.85
N THR A 32 -2.55 -9.74 10.89
CA THR A 32 -3.01 -10.00 12.26
C THR A 32 -2.43 -8.96 13.22
N SER A 33 -2.95 -8.88 14.44
CA SER A 33 -2.60 -7.82 15.40
C SER A 33 -1.15 -7.79 15.89
N HIS A 34 -0.30 -8.73 15.49
CA HIS A 34 0.99 -8.95 16.13
C HIS A 34 2.19 -8.46 15.33
N GLN A 35 2.09 -8.34 14.00
CA GLN A 35 3.20 -7.91 13.15
C GLN A 35 2.70 -7.26 11.85
N ASP A 36 3.29 -6.12 11.51
CA ASP A 36 3.11 -5.47 10.22
C ASP A 36 3.83 -6.27 9.12
N ILE A 37 3.19 -6.42 7.98
CA ILE A 37 3.73 -7.08 6.80
C ILE A 37 4.22 -6.02 5.83
N VAL A 38 5.47 -6.15 5.39
CA VAL A 38 6.07 -5.25 4.39
C VAL A 38 6.24 -5.99 3.07
N ILE A 39 5.76 -5.38 1.98
CA ILE A 39 6.01 -5.84 0.62
C ILE A 39 6.82 -4.79 -0.10
N GLU A 40 8.10 -5.10 -0.31
CA GLU A 40 9.04 -4.21 -0.98
C GLU A 40 8.78 -4.18 -2.49
N GLY A 41 8.53 -2.99 -3.03
CA GLY A 41 8.44 -2.76 -4.48
C GLY A 41 9.68 -2.07 -5.04
N SER A 42 9.66 -1.73 -6.32
CA SER A 42 10.74 -0.99 -6.98
C SER A 42 10.74 0.50 -6.64
N GLU A 43 9.58 1.15 -6.76
CA GLU A 43 9.41 2.59 -6.49
C GLU A 43 8.56 2.84 -5.26
N TYR A 44 7.61 1.94 -4.98
CA TYR A 44 6.69 2.03 -3.85
C TYR A 44 6.60 0.69 -3.12
N SER A 45 6.58 0.75 -1.79
CA SER A 45 6.41 -0.42 -0.92
C SER A 45 5.08 -0.33 -0.16
N LEU A 46 4.51 -1.50 0.15
CA LEU A 46 3.33 -1.62 0.99
C LEU A 46 3.71 -1.94 2.44
N PHE A 47 3.03 -1.29 3.36
CA PHE A 47 3.06 -1.58 4.79
C PHE A 47 1.64 -1.91 5.22
N ILE A 48 1.44 -3.12 5.71
CA ILE A 48 0.11 -3.69 5.93
C ILE A 48 0.02 -4.10 7.40
N ASN A 49 -0.96 -3.55 8.11
CA ASN A 49 -1.33 -4.01 9.44
C ASN A 49 -2.79 -4.47 9.44
N GLN A 50 -3.31 -4.87 10.60
CA GLN A 50 -4.69 -5.38 10.72
C GLN A 50 -5.79 -4.34 10.45
N TYR A 51 -5.45 -3.05 10.38
CA TYR A 51 -6.39 -1.94 10.25
C TYR A 51 -6.28 -1.23 8.90
N GLU A 52 -5.07 -1.05 8.40
CA GLU A 52 -4.78 -0.19 7.25
C GLU A 52 -3.63 -0.71 6.37
N VAL A 53 -3.60 -0.17 5.15
CA VAL A 53 -2.52 -0.32 4.20
C VAL A 53 -1.96 1.06 3.89
N MET A 54 -0.66 1.22 4.11
CA MET A 54 0.12 2.37 3.68
C MET A 54 0.92 2.03 2.43
N VAL A 55 0.76 2.87 1.41
CA VAL A 55 1.59 2.88 0.21
C VAL A 55 2.60 4.01 0.37
N ARG A 56 3.90 3.69 0.27
CA ARG A 56 4.96 4.67 0.48
C ARG A 56 6.01 4.61 -0.61
N ALA A 57 6.40 5.77 -1.14
CA ALA A 57 7.54 5.89 -2.03
C ALA A 57 8.85 5.50 -1.32
N ASN A 58 9.70 4.72 -1.98
CA ASN A 58 10.92 4.18 -1.36
C ASN A 58 11.99 5.24 -1.10
N ASN A 59 11.93 6.36 -1.83
CA ASN A 59 12.79 7.51 -1.62
C ASN A 59 12.33 8.40 -0.45
N LEU A 60 11.14 8.14 0.12
CA LEU A 60 10.66 8.85 1.28
C LEU A 60 11.35 8.32 2.53
N ALA A 61 12.30 9.09 3.05
CA ALA A 61 12.97 8.79 4.31
C ALA A 61 12.04 9.08 5.48
N LEU A 62 11.37 8.04 5.96
CA LEU A 62 10.70 8.07 7.26
C LEU A 62 11.67 7.54 8.31
N ASN A 63 11.73 8.23 9.45
CA ASN A 63 12.33 7.62 10.64
C ASN A 63 11.42 6.47 11.10
N ASP A 64 11.97 5.45 11.76
CA ASP A 64 11.20 4.28 12.29
C ASP A 64 10.15 4.65 13.38
N ALA A 65 9.87 5.93 13.57
CA ALA A 65 8.79 6.41 14.41
C ALA A 65 7.45 6.19 13.70
N PRO A 66 6.38 5.83 14.44
CA PRO A 66 5.03 5.87 13.91
C PRO A 66 4.77 7.26 13.33
N ILE A 67 4.28 7.33 12.08
CA ILE A 67 3.85 8.60 11.49
C ILE A 67 2.51 8.94 12.12
N GLU A 68 2.39 10.09 12.79
CA GLU A 68 1.09 10.57 13.22
C GLU A 68 0.29 11.12 12.02
N GLU A 69 -1.04 11.05 12.05
CA GLU A 69 -1.87 11.56 10.94
C GLU A 69 -1.55 13.04 10.62
N GLU A 70 -1.21 13.83 11.64
CA GLU A 70 -0.83 15.24 11.50
C GLU A 70 0.51 15.42 10.75
N ASP A 71 1.40 14.42 10.80
CA ASP A 71 2.67 14.42 10.10
C ASP A 71 2.53 14.04 8.61
N LEU A 72 1.39 13.45 8.21
CA LEU A 72 1.10 13.16 6.80
C LEU A 72 0.95 14.43 5.96
N HIS A 73 0.62 15.57 6.58
CA HIS A 73 0.54 16.86 5.90
C HIS A 73 1.88 17.36 5.35
N TYR A 74 3.01 16.81 5.81
CA TYR A 74 4.34 17.13 5.28
C TYR A 74 4.69 16.35 4.00
N TYR A 75 3.95 15.30 3.68
CA TYR A 75 4.18 14.47 2.51
C TYR A 75 3.18 14.80 1.40
N ASP A 76 3.65 14.89 0.17
CA ASP A 76 2.75 15.07 -0.97
C ASP A 76 1.95 13.78 -1.22
N ALA A 77 0.80 13.95 -1.88
CA ALA A 77 -0.08 12.83 -2.24
C ALA A 77 0.59 11.81 -3.18
N GLU A 78 1.73 12.16 -3.79
CA GLU A 78 2.53 11.28 -4.66
C GLU A 78 3.45 10.36 -3.85
N SER A 79 3.83 10.75 -2.63
CA SER A 79 4.81 10.04 -1.80
C SER A 79 4.17 9.04 -0.84
N ILE A 80 2.97 9.33 -0.34
CA ILE A 80 2.29 8.48 0.65
C ILE A 80 0.78 8.45 0.42
N ALA A 81 0.17 7.29 0.65
CA ALA A 81 -1.27 7.13 0.73
C ALA A 81 -1.62 6.07 1.77
N LEU A 82 -2.71 6.29 2.50
CA LEU A 82 -3.25 5.34 3.47
C LEU A 82 -4.70 5.02 3.11
N CYS A 83 -5.12 3.79 3.37
CA CYS A 83 -6.50 3.34 3.26
C CYS A 83 -6.76 2.19 4.23
N GLY A 84 -8.03 1.97 4.57
CA GLY A 84 -8.41 0.83 5.39
C GLY A 84 -8.05 -0.50 4.71
N LEU A 85 -7.70 -1.51 5.50
CA LEU A 85 -7.35 -2.85 5.01
C LEU A 85 -8.48 -3.43 4.14
N ASP A 86 -9.73 -3.27 4.58
CA ASP A 86 -10.91 -3.74 3.87
C ASP A 86 -11.13 -3.00 2.53
N ASP A 87 -10.88 -1.69 2.50
CA ASP A 87 -10.97 -0.89 1.28
C ASP A 87 -9.93 -1.32 0.25
N PHE A 88 -8.71 -1.58 0.71
CA PHE A 88 -7.63 -2.07 -0.14
C PHE A 88 -7.92 -3.46 -0.71
N LEU A 89 -8.45 -4.38 0.12
CA LEU A 89 -8.93 -5.69 -0.32
C LEU A 89 -10.04 -5.58 -1.36
N HIS A 90 -10.99 -4.66 -1.15
CA HIS A 90 -12.06 -4.39 -2.11
C HIS A 90 -11.49 -3.92 -3.46
N PHE A 91 -10.53 -2.99 -3.43
CA PHE A 91 -9.83 -2.50 -4.63
C PHE A 91 -9.13 -3.63 -5.40
N LEU A 92 -8.37 -4.49 -4.70
CA LEU A 92 -7.66 -5.62 -5.34
C LEU A 92 -8.64 -6.62 -5.97
N ASN A 93 -9.73 -6.96 -5.27
CA ASN A 93 -10.77 -7.84 -5.80
C ASN A 93 -11.44 -7.24 -7.04
N ALA A 94 -11.84 -5.97 -6.99
CA ALA A 94 -12.44 -5.29 -8.13
C ALA A 94 -11.51 -5.27 -9.36
N TYR A 95 -10.21 -5.12 -9.13
CA TYR A 95 -9.23 -5.24 -10.21
C TYR A 95 -9.16 -6.66 -10.78
N PHE A 96 -9.08 -7.69 -9.93
CA PHE A 96 -9.08 -9.08 -10.40
C PHE A 96 -10.33 -9.43 -11.20
N GLU A 97 -11.50 -8.94 -10.79
CA GLU A 97 -12.75 -9.09 -11.54
C GLU A 97 -12.71 -8.36 -12.89
N PHE A 98 -12.08 -7.19 -12.95
CA PHE A 98 -11.97 -6.41 -14.19
C PHE A 98 -11.07 -7.06 -15.25
N ILE A 99 -9.98 -7.71 -14.83
CA ILE A 99 -9.03 -8.38 -15.75
C ILE A 99 -9.40 -9.85 -16.04
N GLY A 100 -10.39 -10.39 -15.33
CA GLY A 100 -10.87 -11.78 -15.44
C GLY A 100 -11.68 -12.08 -16.69
#